data_AF-A0A1G2LHR5-F1
#
_entry.id   AF-A0A1G2LHR5-F1
#
_cell.length_a   1.000
_cell.length_b   1.000
_cell.length_c   1.000
_cell.angle_alpha   90.00
_cell.angle_beta   90.00
_cell.angle_gamma   90.00
#
_symmetry.space_group_name_H-M   'P 1'
#
loop_
_entity.id
_entity.type
_entity.pdbx_description
1 polymer ?
#
loop_
_entity_poly.entity_id
_entity_poly.type
_entity_poly.pdbx_seq_one_letter_code
_entity_poly.pdbx_strand_id
1 'polypeptide(L)' 'MIQKVLRVGTSAAVTIPKKSLEELGLKIGDAVKVDINSVAKAVSIRAVKTGLDRQKKIATLALNFVNRYRNDLEKLASE' A
#
# COMPACT_ATOMS: atom_id res chain seq x y z
N MET A 1 -19.36 15.37 -5.53
CA MET A 1 -19.11 15.31 -7.00
C MET A 1 -19.52 13.95 -7.51
N ILE A 2 -20.13 13.87 -8.68
CA ILE A 2 -20.52 12.61 -9.33
C ILE A 2 -19.72 12.50 -10.63
N GLN A 3 -18.94 11.44 -10.77
CA GLN A 3 -18.16 11.15 -11.98
C GLN A 3 -18.70 9.88 -12.64
N LYS A 4 -18.62 9.82 -13.97
CA LYS A 4 -19.05 8.64 -14.73
C LYS A 4 -17.98 7.54 -14.73
N VAL A 5 -18.43 6.30 -14.79
CA VAL A 5 -17.59 5.15 -15.11
C VAL A 5 -17.41 5.09 -16.63
N LEU A 6 -16.18 4.98 -17.10
CA LEU A 6 -15.80 4.95 -18.50
C LEU A 6 -15.16 3.60 -18.85
N ARG A 7 -15.34 3.14 -20.09
CA ARG A 7 -14.65 1.95 -20.61
C ARG A 7 -13.24 2.33 -21.06
N VAL A 8 -12.23 1.57 -20.61
CA VAL A 8 -10.83 1.72 -21.01
C VAL A 8 -10.33 0.35 -21.47
N GLY A 9 -10.27 0.14 -22.78
CA GLY A 9 -9.95 -1.17 -23.36
C GLY A 9 -10.95 -2.25 -22.93
N THR A 10 -10.45 -3.25 -22.22
CA THR A 10 -11.23 -4.35 -21.59
C THR A 10 -11.63 -4.06 -20.15
N SER A 11 -11.28 -2.89 -19.61
CA SER A 11 -11.46 -2.51 -18.20
C SER A 11 -12.42 -1.32 -18.04
N ALA A 12 -12.76 -0.99 -16.78
CA ALA A 12 -13.54 0.19 -16.42
C ALA A 12 -12.69 1.16 -15.56
N ALA A 13 -12.91 2.46 -15.73
CA ALA A 13 -12.20 3.51 -15.00
C ALA A 13 -13.15 4.62 -14.55
N VAL A 14 -12.75 5.36 -13.51
CA VAL A 14 -13.44 6.58 -13.05
C VAL A 14 -12.46 7.74 -13.12
N THR A 15 -12.93 8.89 -13.59
CA THR A 15 -12.12 10.11 -13.63
C THR A 15 -12.02 10.73 -12.24
N ILE A 16 -10.82 11.05 -11.80
CA ILE A 16 -10.57 11.87 -10.59
C ILE A 16 -10.20 13.28 -11.08
N PRO A 17 -10.88 14.34 -10.62
CA PRO A 17 -10.55 15.70 -11.01
C PRO A 17 -9.17 16.11 -10.51
N LYS A 18 -8.56 17.08 -11.20
CA LYS A 18 -7.23 17.61 -10.86
C LYS A 18 -7.11 18.04 -9.40
N LYS A 19 -8.10 18.78 -8.87
CA LYS A 19 -8.09 19.23 -7.46
C LYS A 19 -8.02 18.06 -6.48
N SER A 20 -8.89 17.06 -6.65
CA SER A 20 -8.89 15.88 -5.79
C SER A 20 -7.63 15.02 -5.97
N LEU A 21 -7.06 14.99 -7.17
CA LEU A 21 -5.80 14.29 -7.44
C LEU A 21 -4.64 14.93 -6.66
N GLU A 22 -4.57 16.26 -6.64
CA GLU A 22 -3.59 17.04 -5.87
C GLU A 22 -3.79 16.88 -4.36
N GLU A 23 -5.03 16.96 -3.87
CA GLU A 23 -5.38 16.76 -2.45
C GLU A 23 -5.01 15.36 -1.95
N LEU A 24 -5.18 14.34 -2.80
CA LEU A 24 -4.79 12.96 -2.49
C LEU A 24 -3.28 12.71 -2.64
N GLY A 25 -2.53 13.69 -3.16
CA GLY A 25 -1.09 13.56 -3.42
C GLY A 25 -0.75 12.50 -4.46
N LEU A 26 -1.69 12.20 -5.37
CA LEU A 26 -1.53 11.21 -6.43
C LEU A 26 -1.05 11.87 -7.72
N LYS A 27 -0.29 11.12 -8.51
CA LYS A 27 0.12 11.52 -9.86
C LYS A 27 -0.29 10.45 -10.87
N ILE A 28 -0.40 10.86 -12.13
CA ILE A 28 -0.64 9.93 -13.23
C ILE A 28 0.56 8.98 -13.32
N GLY A 29 0.29 7.68 -13.29
CA GLY A 29 1.32 6.63 -13.28
C GLY A 29 1.64 6.08 -11.88
N ASP A 30 1.10 6.68 -10.81
CA ASP A 30 1.31 6.15 -9.46
C ASP A 30 0.60 4.81 -9.24
N ALA A 31 1.26 3.92 -8.51
CA ALA A 31 0.64 2.71 -8.00
C ALA A 31 -0.29 3.05 -6.82
N VAL A 32 -1.54 2.61 -6.92
CA VAL A 32 -2.55 2.80 -5.87
C VAL A 32 -3.09 1.47 -5.40
N LYS A 33 -3.48 1.40 -4.13
CA LYS A 33 -4.22 0.27 -3.59
C LYS A 33 -5.70 0.55 -3.72
N VAL A 34 -6.43 -0.40 -4.30
CA VAL A 34 -7.88 -0.35 -4.47
C VAL A 34 -8.49 -1.44 -3.58
N ASP A 35 -9.29 -1.03 -2.61
CA ASP A 35 -10.04 -1.94 -1.74
C ASP A 35 -11.54 -1.86 -2.09
N ILE A 36 -12.17 -3.02 -2.25
CA ILE A 36 -13.60 -3.14 -2.58
C ILE A 36 -14.33 -3.63 -1.34
N ASN A 37 -15.25 -2.83 -0.83
CA ASN A 37 -16.18 -3.24 0.23
C ASN A 37 -17.52 -3.62 -0.41
N SER A 38 -17.75 -4.91 -0.58
CA SER A 38 -18.97 -5.46 -1.20
C SER A 38 -20.24 -5.19 -0.38
N VAL A 39 -20.13 -5.09 0.95
CA VAL A 39 -21.28 -4.84 1.85
C VAL A 39 -21.76 -3.41 1.68
N ALA A 40 -20.82 -2.45 1.71
CA ALA A 40 -21.10 -1.04 1.52
C ALA A 40 -21.22 -0.62 0.04
N LYS A 41 -20.97 -1.53 -0.91
CA LYS A 41 -20.83 -1.26 -2.35
C LYS A 41 -19.91 -0.07 -2.64
N ALA A 42 -18.80 0.00 -1.91
CA ALA A 42 -17.87 1.13 -1.95
C ALA A 42 -16.49 0.69 -2.43
N VAL A 43 -15.83 1.58 -3.18
CA VAL A 43 -14.44 1.42 -3.60
C VAL A 43 -13.60 2.49 -2.92
N SER A 44 -12.55 2.08 -2.23
CA SER A 44 -11.61 3.00 -1.57
C SER A 44 -10.26 2.93 -2.27
N ILE A 45 -9.77 4.10 -2.69
CA ILE A 45 -8.47 4.25 -3.36
C ILE A 45 -7.52 4.92 -2.38
N ARG A 46 -6.34 4.32 -2.18
CA ARG A 46 -5.31 4.85 -1.28
C ARG A 46 -3.96 4.85 -1.98
N ALA A 47 -3.21 5.94 -1.79
CA ALA A 47 -1.83 6.01 -2.27
C ALA A 47 -0.99 4.91 -1.61
N VAL A 48 -0.23 4.16 -2.41
CA VAL A 48 0.77 3.25 -1.85
C VAL A 48 2.00 4.07 -1.52
N LYS A 49 2.25 4.32 -0.22
CA LYS A 49 3.53 4.86 0.21
C LYS A 49 4.62 3.86 -0.16
N THR A 50 5.42 4.18 -1.16
CA THR A 50 6.57 3.40 -1.67
C THR A 50 7.70 3.17 -0.65
N GLY A 51 7.52 3.56 0.61
CA GLY A 51 8.41 3.17 1.72
C GLY A 51 8.38 1.67 2.07
N LEU A 52 7.42 0.92 1.52
CA LEU A 52 7.25 -0.52 1.77
C LEU A 52 8.45 -1.36 1.35
N ASP A 53 9.18 -1.03 0.27
CA ASP A 53 10.30 -1.88 -0.16
C ASP A 53 11.51 -1.76 0.77
N ARG A 54 11.80 -0.54 1.25
CA ARG A 54 12.84 -0.33 2.27
C ARG A 54 12.44 -0.99 3.59
N GLN A 55 11.18 -0.86 4.00
CA GLN A 55 10.66 -1.47 5.22
C GLN A 55 10.64 -3.00 5.13
N LYS A 56 10.30 -3.57 3.97
CA LYS A 56 10.41 -5.01 3.71
C LYS A 56 11.86 -5.48 3.82
N LYS A 57 12.82 -4.79 3.18
CA LYS A 57 14.24 -5.12 3.31
C LYS A 57 14.72 -5.07 4.76
N ILE A 58 14.35 -4.03 5.51
CA ILE A 58 14.68 -3.90 6.93
C ILE A 58 14.04 -5.04 7.74
N ALA A 59 12.77 -5.35 7.52
CA ALA A 59 12.07 -6.43 8.22
C ALA A 59 12.70 -7.80 7.92
N THR A 60 13.07 -8.07 6.66
CA THR A 60 13.77 -9.31 6.29
C THR A 60 15.15 -9.39 6.94
N LEU A 61 15.93 -8.30 6.95
CA LEU A 61 17.24 -8.27 7.60
C LEU A 61 17.11 -8.48 9.12
N ALA A 62 16.16 -7.81 9.75
CA ALA A 62 15.89 -7.95 11.18
C ALA A 62 15.46 -9.38 11.54
N LEU A 63 14.55 -9.98 10.75
CA LEU A 63 14.11 -11.35 10.97
C LEU A 63 15.27 -12.35 10.80
N ASN A 64 16.11 -12.16 9.78
CA ASN A 64 17.29 -13.00 9.55
C ASN A 64 18.31 -12.87 10.69
N PHE A 65 18.53 -11.65 11.20
CA PHE A 65 19.41 -11.42 12.35
C PHE A 65 18.88 -12.14 13.60
N VAL A 66 17.59 -11.95 13.93
CA VAL A 66 16.96 -12.61 15.08
C VAL A 66 17.06 -14.12 14.96
N ASN A 67 16.79 -14.69 13.78
CA ASN A 67 16.88 -16.13 13.58
C ASN A 67 18.31 -16.66 13.69
N ARG A 68 19.30 -15.91 13.18
CA ARG A 68 20.71 -16.31 13.23
C ARG A 68 21.27 -16.33 14.65
N TYR A 69 20.87 -15.38 15.48
CA TYR A 69 21.39 -15.21 16.84
C TYR A 69 20.36 -15.56 17.91
N ARG A 70 19.31 -16.32 17.58
CA ARG A 70 18.18 -16.59 18.49
C ARG A 70 18.65 -17.12 19.85
N ASN A 71 19.51 -18.13 19.86
CA ASN A 71 20.01 -18.74 21.09
C ASN A 71 20.83 -17.77 21.95
N ASP A 72 21.59 -16.86 21.32
CA ASP A 72 22.41 -15.88 22.03
C ASP A 72 21.54 -14.75 22.58
N LEU A 73 20.55 -14.30 21.80
CA LEU A 73 19.56 -13.32 22.24
C LEU A 73 18.69 -13.85 23.38
N GLU A 74 18.33 -15.12 23.35
CA GLU A 74 17.58 -15.77 24.44
C GLU A 74 18.41 -15.86 25.72
N LYS A 75 19.69 -16.24 25.62
CA LYS A 75 20.61 -16.24 26.77
C LYS A 75 20.76 -14.85 27.38
N LEU A 76 20.90 -13.83 26.54
CA LEU A 76 21.07 -12.43 26.94
C LEU A 76 19.80 -11.83 27.56
N ALA A 77 18.63 -12.36 27.23
CA ALA A 77 17.36 -11.98 27.85
C ALA A 77 17.11 -12.65 29.20
N SER A 78 17.88 -13.69 29.53
CA SER A 78 17.81 -14.45 30.79
C SER A 78 18.93 -14.12 31.79
N GLU A 79 19.81 -13.17 31.46
CA GLU A 79 20.63 -12.42 32.43
C GLU A 79 19.83 -11.29 33.08
#